data_AF-A0A2V9W754-F1
#
_entry.id   AF-A0A2V9W754-F1
#
_cell.length_a   1.000
_cell.length_b   1.000
_cell.length_c   1.000
_cell.angle_alpha   90.00
_cell.angle_beta   90.00
_cell.angle_gamma   90.00
#
_symmetry.space_group_name_H-M   'P 1'
#
loop_
_entity.id
_entity.type
_entity.pdbx_description
1 polymer ?
#
loop_
_entity_poly.entity_id
_entity_poly.type
_entity_poly.pdbx_seq_one_letter_code
_entity_poly.pdbx_strand_id
1 'polypeptide(L)'
;MHVSEESHSGTVPMSHSNKDGRSSAESEEGRPLIKENAGQPNTYPTQSGKGVSQGLASVRKAARENKEMKFTALLHHLTIDLLRESFYSLKRKAAPGVDGVTWQEYELGVEDRLVDLHGRVHRGAYRAQPSRRVYIEKADGRQRPLGVAALEDKIVQQAVATILNQIYEEDFLDFSYGFRPGRSQHDALDALSYALLKKKVNYVLDADIRGFFDNRDHCWLIKFVEHRVADPRILRLIQKWLKAGVMEEGKWSEVQTGSPQGSVISPLLANIYLHYSFDLWVNVWRRKCAQGEVVVIRYADDTIEGFQYQTDADHFLENLRERLGKFGLELHPDKTRRIEFGRFAEQNRERRGEGKP
;
A
#
# COMPACT_ATOMS: atom_id res chain seq x y z
N MET A 1 -13.91 19.60 -69.97
CA MET A 1 -14.56 18.83 -68.88
C MET A 1 -13.46 18.26 -68.00
N HIS A 2 -13.19 18.89 -66.87
CA HIS A 2 -12.72 18.25 -65.65
C HIS A 2 -12.94 19.25 -64.52
N VAL A 3 -13.66 18.78 -63.52
CA VAL A 3 -14.24 19.52 -62.41
C VAL A 3 -13.16 19.81 -61.38
N SER A 4 -13.08 21.06 -60.95
CA SER A 4 -12.34 21.50 -59.77
C SER A 4 -13.23 21.29 -58.55
N GLU A 5 -12.80 20.47 -57.60
CA GLU A 5 -13.49 20.29 -56.32
C GLU A 5 -12.79 21.06 -55.20
N GLU A 6 -13.65 21.58 -54.32
CA GLU A 6 -13.45 22.69 -53.42
C GLU A 6 -12.62 22.37 -52.18
N SER A 7 -11.90 23.38 -51.72
CA SER A 7 -11.19 23.41 -50.45
C SER A 7 -12.16 23.75 -49.32
N HIS A 8 -12.41 22.80 -48.41
CA HIS A 8 -13.10 23.10 -47.15
C HIS A 8 -12.13 23.23 -45.98
N SER A 9 -12.20 24.42 -45.39
CA SER A 9 -11.58 24.88 -44.17
C SER A 9 -11.96 24.04 -42.95
N GLY A 10 -10.94 23.53 -42.24
CA GLY A 10 -11.07 22.94 -40.92
C GLY A 10 -10.39 23.84 -39.88
N THR A 11 -11.19 24.69 -39.23
CA THR A 11 -10.81 25.52 -38.08
C THR A 11 -10.32 24.63 -36.93
N VAL A 12 -9.05 24.75 -36.54
CA VAL A 12 -8.50 24.10 -35.34
C VAL A 12 -9.00 24.87 -34.10
N PRO A 13 -9.73 24.25 -33.16
CA PRO A 13 -10.04 24.92 -31.90
C PRO A 13 -8.78 24.92 -31.03
N MET A 14 -8.28 26.11 -30.70
CA MET A 14 -7.41 26.28 -29.54
C MET A 14 -8.21 25.93 -28.28
N SER A 15 -7.86 24.83 -27.63
CA SER A 15 -8.36 24.50 -26.30
C SER A 15 -7.36 24.98 -25.26
N HIS A 16 -7.85 25.84 -24.38
CA HIS A 16 -7.12 26.51 -23.32
C HIS A 16 -6.53 25.52 -22.30
N SER A 17 -5.28 25.79 -21.92
CA SER A 17 -4.56 25.11 -20.86
C SER A 17 -5.25 25.31 -19.50
N ASN A 18 -5.78 24.24 -18.92
CA ASN A 18 -5.91 24.12 -17.47
C ASN A 18 -4.69 23.37 -16.94
N LYS A 19 -3.75 24.13 -16.37
CA LYS A 19 -2.65 23.61 -15.57
C LYS A 19 -3.21 23.19 -14.20
N ASP A 20 -3.55 21.91 -14.06
CA ASP A 20 -3.55 21.26 -12.75
C ASP A 20 -2.18 20.60 -12.55
N GLY A 21 -1.42 21.16 -11.61
CA GLY A 21 -0.07 20.73 -11.28
C GLY A 21 -0.06 19.33 -10.68
N ARG A 22 0.28 18.33 -11.51
CA ARG A 22 0.81 17.04 -11.03
C ARG A 22 2.24 17.25 -10.53
N SER A 23 2.57 16.64 -9.40
CA SER A 23 3.90 16.70 -8.77
C SER A 23 5.00 16.21 -9.72
N SER A 24 6.04 17.01 -9.85
CA SER A 24 7.26 16.74 -10.62
C SER A 24 8.20 15.72 -9.93
N ALA A 25 7.67 14.63 -9.36
CA ALA A 25 8.43 13.70 -8.52
C ALA A 25 8.77 12.36 -9.21
N GLU A 26 8.14 12.00 -10.33
CA GLU A 26 8.48 10.81 -11.15
C GLU A 26 9.91 10.80 -11.74
N SER A 27 10.72 11.83 -11.43
CA SER A 27 12.11 11.97 -11.84
C SER A 27 13.13 11.21 -11.00
N GLU A 28 12.78 10.65 -9.83
CA GLU A 28 13.78 9.94 -8.99
C GLU A 28 14.34 8.67 -9.67
N GLU A 29 13.59 8.04 -10.59
CA GLU A 29 14.08 6.90 -11.40
C GLU A 29 14.35 7.24 -12.88
N GLY A 30 14.11 8.50 -13.28
CA GLY A 30 14.43 9.01 -14.63
C GLY A 30 13.42 8.67 -15.73
N ARG A 31 12.17 8.29 -15.40
CA ARG A 31 11.12 8.01 -16.40
C ARG A 31 10.41 9.30 -16.86
N PRO A 32 10.06 9.47 -18.15
CA PRO A 32 9.14 10.50 -18.61
C PRO A 32 7.68 10.17 -18.25
N LEU A 33 6.93 11.17 -17.76
CA LEU A 33 5.51 11.10 -17.38
C LEU A 33 4.63 10.58 -18.53
N ILE A 34 3.89 9.50 -18.32
CA ILE A 34 2.83 9.03 -19.24
C ILE A 34 1.50 9.60 -18.75
N LYS A 35 0.81 10.37 -19.60
CA LYS A 35 -0.55 10.85 -19.34
C LYS A 35 -1.53 9.69 -19.46
N GLU A 36 -2.00 9.16 -18.34
CA GLU A 36 -3.20 8.31 -18.31
C GLU A 36 -4.47 9.14 -18.09
N ASN A 37 -5.51 8.78 -18.86
CA ASN A 37 -6.86 9.33 -18.84
C ASN A 37 -7.61 8.82 -17.60
N ALA A 38 -7.90 9.72 -16.65
CA ALA A 38 -8.75 9.43 -15.51
C ALA A 38 -10.23 9.34 -15.96
N GLY A 39 -10.82 8.17 -15.87
CA GLY A 39 -12.28 8.01 -15.92
C GLY A 39 -12.92 8.69 -14.71
N GLN A 40 -13.91 9.55 -14.95
CA GLN A 40 -14.67 10.23 -13.89
C GLN A 40 -15.50 9.23 -13.07
N PRO A 41 -15.53 9.33 -11.73
CA PRO A 41 -16.57 8.68 -10.95
C PRO A 41 -17.88 9.49 -11.07
N ASN A 42 -18.87 8.92 -11.75
CA ASN A 42 -20.24 9.43 -11.80
C ASN A 42 -20.97 9.17 -10.47
N THR A 43 -20.87 10.11 -9.54
CA THR A 43 -21.84 10.26 -8.44
C THR A 43 -21.80 11.70 -7.95
N TYR A 44 -22.94 12.40 -8.02
CA TYR A 44 -23.06 13.77 -7.53
C TYR A 44 -22.97 13.79 -5.98
N PRO A 45 -22.02 14.54 -5.39
CA PRO A 45 -21.90 14.60 -3.93
C PRO A 45 -23.10 15.32 -3.30
N THR A 46 -23.69 14.71 -2.27
CA THR A 46 -24.62 15.38 -1.35
C THR A 46 -23.89 16.50 -0.58
N GLN A 47 -24.63 17.47 -0.03
CA GLN A 47 -24.04 18.66 0.61
C GLN A 47 -23.11 18.33 1.79
N SER A 48 -23.38 17.26 2.54
CA SER A 48 -22.51 16.80 3.64
C SER A 48 -21.24 16.08 3.15
N GLY A 49 -21.32 15.31 2.06
CA GLY A 49 -20.16 14.68 1.41
C GLY A 49 -19.13 15.69 0.89
N LYS A 50 -19.58 16.88 0.45
CA LYS A 50 -18.68 17.99 0.09
C LYS A 50 -17.83 18.46 1.28
N GLY A 51 -18.39 18.52 2.49
CA GLY A 51 -17.66 18.92 3.70
C GLY A 51 -16.60 17.91 4.14
N VAL A 52 -16.92 16.61 4.04
CA VAL A 52 -15.97 15.52 4.34
C VAL A 52 -14.80 15.54 3.36
N SER A 53 -15.09 15.69 2.06
CA SER A 53 -14.08 15.81 1.01
C SER A 53 -13.14 17.01 1.23
N GLN A 54 -13.69 18.16 1.64
CA GLN A 54 -12.89 19.35 1.97
C GLN A 54 -12.00 19.16 3.22
N GLY A 55 -12.52 18.50 4.25
CA GLY A 55 -11.74 18.18 5.47
C GLY A 55 -10.56 17.26 5.15
N LEU A 56 -10.80 16.18 4.40
CA LEU A 56 -9.74 15.25 3.99
C LEU A 56 -8.71 15.89 3.04
N ALA A 57 -9.15 16.76 2.13
CA ALA A 57 -8.25 17.52 1.27
C ALA A 57 -7.33 18.44 2.09
N SER A 58 -7.86 19.03 3.17
CA SER A 58 -7.07 19.87 4.09
C SER A 58 -6.02 19.06 4.85
N VAL A 59 -6.37 17.84 5.31
CA VAL A 59 -5.42 16.90 5.92
C VAL A 59 -4.29 16.58 4.95
N ARG A 60 -4.62 16.25 3.69
CA ARG A 60 -3.62 15.95 2.66
C ARG A 60 -2.69 17.13 2.39
N LYS A 61 -3.25 18.33 2.24
CA LYS A 61 -2.47 19.55 2.04
C LYS A 61 -1.48 19.77 3.18
N ALA A 62 -1.93 19.67 4.43
CA ALA A 62 -1.07 19.81 5.60
C ALA A 62 0.03 18.74 5.66
N ALA A 63 -0.29 17.49 5.29
CA ALA A 63 0.69 16.39 5.25
C ALA A 63 1.79 16.62 4.20
N ARG A 64 1.44 17.24 3.08
CA ARG A 64 2.36 17.62 2.01
C ARG A 64 3.27 18.78 2.42
N GLU A 65 2.71 19.80 3.05
CA GLU A 65 3.43 21.03 3.45
C GLU A 65 4.36 20.81 4.64
N ASN A 66 4.00 19.92 5.58
CA ASN A 66 4.81 19.64 6.75
C ASN A 66 4.98 18.12 6.98
N LYS A 67 6.19 17.62 6.72
CA LYS A 67 6.57 16.21 6.83
C LYS A 67 6.79 15.71 8.27
N GLU A 68 6.81 16.61 9.25
CA GLU A 68 6.98 16.27 10.67
C GLU A 68 5.68 16.46 11.47
N MET A 69 4.62 16.99 10.83
CA MET A 69 3.36 17.26 11.50
C MET A 69 2.69 15.97 12.01
N LYS A 70 2.28 16.01 13.28
CA LYS A 70 1.45 14.99 13.91
C LYS A 70 -0.02 15.42 13.94
N PHE A 71 -0.89 14.57 13.39
CA PHE A 71 -2.33 14.80 13.31
C PHE A 71 -3.03 14.29 14.57
N THR A 72 -3.59 15.21 15.37
CA THR A 72 -4.16 14.92 16.70
C THR A 72 -5.68 14.76 16.71
N ALA A 73 -6.37 15.22 15.67
CA ALA A 73 -7.81 15.14 15.55
C ALA A 73 -8.18 14.62 14.16
N LEU A 74 -8.24 13.30 14.00
CA LEU A 74 -8.57 12.63 12.73
C LEU A 74 -9.92 11.92 12.78
N LEU A 75 -10.34 11.41 13.94
CA LEU A 75 -11.59 10.64 14.04
C LEU A 75 -12.83 11.45 13.63
N HIS A 76 -12.79 12.77 13.77
CA HIS A 76 -13.91 13.63 13.37
C HIS A 76 -14.20 13.59 11.84
N HIS A 77 -13.25 13.13 11.02
CA HIS A 77 -13.48 12.89 9.59
C HIS A 77 -14.18 11.54 9.30
N LEU A 78 -14.28 10.66 10.31
CA LEU A 78 -15.08 9.44 10.22
C LEU A 78 -16.55 9.82 10.41
N THR A 79 -17.17 10.24 9.32
CA THR A 79 -18.58 10.63 9.26
C THR A 79 -19.45 9.48 8.78
N ILE A 80 -20.77 9.62 8.95
CA ILE A 80 -21.75 8.66 8.41
C ILE A 80 -21.59 8.53 6.89
N ASP A 81 -21.36 9.65 6.18
CA ASP A 81 -21.15 9.61 4.73
C ASP A 81 -19.89 8.84 4.35
N LEU A 82 -18.77 9.04 5.06
CA LEU A 82 -17.55 8.28 4.80
C LEU A 82 -17.75 6.79 5.10
N LEU A 83 -18.51 6.44 6.15
CA LEU A 83 -18.86 5.04 6.42
C LEU A 83 -19.75 4.46 5.32
N ARG A 84 -20.68 5.24 4.78
CA ARG A 84 -21.55 4.84 3.65
C ARG A 84 -20.73 4.59 2.39
N GLU A 85 -19.87 5.53 2.02
CA GLU A 85 -18.93 5.38 0.90
C GLU A 85 -18.04 4.15 1.09
N SER A 86 -17.54 3.96 2.31
CA SER A 86 -16.74 2.79 2.67
C SER A 86 -17.52 1.50 2.49
N PHE A 87 -18.77 1.42 2.94
CA PHE A 87 -19.64 0.24 2.75
C PHE A 87 -19.86 -0.11 1.28
N TYR A 88 -20.15 0.89 0.44
CA TYR A 88 -20.37 0.66 -1.00
C TYR A 88 -19.09 0.36 -1.78
N SER A 89 -17.91 0.73 -1.26
CA SER A 89 -16.63 0.32 -1.84
C SER A 89 -16.26 -1.14 -1.56
N LEU A 90 -16.90 -1.78 -0.57
CA LEU A 90 -16.64 -3.19 -0.25
C LEU A 90 -17.21 -4.11 -1.33
N LYS A 91 -16.53 -5.25 -1.56
CA LYS A 91 -17.03 -6.27 -2.48
C LYS A 91 -18.35 -6.87 -1.96
N ARG A 92 -19.43 -6.73 -2.74
CA ARG A 92 -20.77 -7.25 -2.41
C ARG A 92 -20.83 -8.74 -2.09
N LYS A 93 -19.94 -9.55 -2.69
CA LYS A 93 -19.85 -11.01 -2.49
C LYS A 93 -18.75 -11.42 -1.50
N ALA A 94 -18.24 -10.49 -0.69
CA ALA A 94 -17.24 -10.81 0.32
C ALA A 94 -17.81 -11.79 1.36
N ALA A 95 -17.00 -12.77 1.77
CA ALA A 95 -17.40 -13.72 2.79
C ALA A 95 -17.75 -13.00 4.10
N PRO A 96 -18.80 -13.43 4.82
CA PRO A 96 -19.18 -12.85 6.11
C PRO A 96 -18.13 -13.17 7.18
N GLY A 97 -18.10 -12.36 8.23
CA GLY A 97 -17.24 -12.55 9.39
C GLY A 97 -17.78 -13.62 10.34
N VAL A 98 -17.39 -13.52 11.61
CA VAL A 98 -17.85 -14.45 12.67
C VAL A 98 -19.32 -14.25 13.04
N ASP A 99 -19.86 -13.05 12.80
CA ASP A 99 -21.27 -12.68 13.01
C ASP A 99 -22.21 -13.20 11.92
N GLY A 100 -21.67 -13.74 10.82
CA GLY A 100 -22.47 -14.27 9.71
C GLY A 100 -23.14 -13.21 8.84
N VAL A 101 -23.08 -11.93 9.21
CA VAL A 101 -23.79 -10.85 8.52
C VAL A 101 -23.20 -10.62 7.14
N THR A 102 -24.04 -10.79 6.13
CA THR A 102 -23.67 -10.57 4.73
C THR A 102 -23.86 -9.11 4.31
N TRP A 103 -23.23 -8.75 3.20
CA TRP A 103 -23.37 -7.40 2.63
C TRP A 103 -24.83 -7.06 2.28
N GLN A 104 -25.56 -8.03 1.71
CA GLN A 104 -26.96 -7.87 1.31
C GLN A 104 -27.90 -7.68 2.50
N GLU A 105 -27.69 -8.45 3.58
CA GLU A 105 -28.46 -8.31 4.81
C GLU A 105 -28.21 -6.97 5.51
N TYR A 106 -26.96 -6.47 5.45
CA TYR A 106 -26.60 -5.19 6.05
C TYR A 106 -27.10 -4.00 5.23
N GLU A 107 -27.20 -4.14 3.91
CA GLU A 107 -27.78 -3.12 3.03
C GLU A 107 -29.24 -2.81 3.44
N LEU A 108 -29.96 -3.80 3.96
CA LEU A 108 -31.28 -3.62 4.56
C LEU A 108 -31.17 -2.81 5.87
N GLY A 109 -31.60 -1.56 5.80
CA GLY A 109 -31.51 -0.61 6.92
C GLY A 109 -30.11 -0.03 7.11
N VAL A 110 -29.31 0.06 6.03
CA VAL A 110 -27.93 0.57 6.08
C VAL A 110 -27.82 1.93 6.77
N GLU A 111 -28.76 2.84 6.53
CA GLU A 111 -28.70 4.20 7.11
C GLU A 111 -28.74 4.18 8.64
N ASP A 112 -29.72 3.52 9.24
CA ASP A 112 -29.86 3.44 10.69
C ASP A 112 -28.69 2.69 11.34
N ARG A 113 -28.23 1.61 10.68
CA ARG A 113 -27.04 0.85 11.14
C ARG A 113 -25.78 1.69 11.11
N LEU A 114 -25.59 2.51 10.08
CA LEU A 114 -24.43 3.40 9.97
C LEU A 114 -24.46 4.54 11.00
N VAL A 115 -25.64 5.08 11.30
CA VAL A 115 -25.82 6.07 12.38
C VAL A 115 -25.43 5.47 13.74
N ASP A 116 -25.92 4.26 14.04
CA ASP A 116 -25.55 3.54 15.27
C ASP A 116 -24.04 3.23 15.32
N LEU A 117 -23.48 2.68 14.25
CA LEU A 117 -22.06 2.34 14.15
C LEU A 117 -21.18 3.59 14.35
N HIS A 118 -21.51 4.69 13.69
CA HIS A 118 -20.85 5.98 13.87
C HIS A 118 -20.90 6.41 15.34
N GLY A 119 -22.09 6.38 15.96
CA GLY A 119 -22.28 6.69 17.37
C GLY A 119 -21.41 5.84 18.28
N ARG A 120 -21.40 4.51 18.09
CA ARG A 120 -20.57 3.56 18.84
C ARG A 120 -19.07 3.83 18.69
N VAL A 121 -18.60 4.15 17.48
CA VAL A 121 -17.19 4.47 17.23
C VAL A 121 -16.78 5.75 17.96
N HIS A 122 -17.53 6.84 17.80
CA HIS A 122 -17.17 8.15 18.38
C HIS A 122 -17.20 8.17 19.90
N ARG A 123 -18.15 7.45 20.53
CA ARG A 123 -18.20 7.32 21.99
C ARG A 123 -17.30 6.21 22.56
N GLY A 124 -16.53 5.53 21.71
CA GLY A 124 -15.59 4.48 22.11
C GLY A 124 -16.21 3.13 22.48
N ALA A 125 -17.52 2.95 22.28
CA ALA A 125 -18.27 1.72 22.56
C ALA A 125 -18.10 0.63 21.49
N TYR A 126 -17.57 0.97 20.31
CA TYR A 126 -17.25 0.01 19.26
C TYR A 126 -16.25 -1.06 19.75
N ARG A 127 -16.53 -2.32 19.44
CA ARG A 127 -15.67 -3.48 19.74
C ARG A 127 -15.36 -4.20 18.45
N ALA A 128 -14.07 -4.35 18.14
CA ALA A 128 -13.62 -5.16 17.02
C ALA A 128 -13.93 -6.64 17.30
N GLN A 129 -14.43 -7.35 16.30
CA GLN A 129 -14.70 -8.78 16.40
C GLN A 129 -13.47 -9.59 15.95
N PRO A 130 -13.28 -10.80 16.50
CA PRO A 130 -12.25 -11.71 16.00
C PRO A 130 -12.51 -12.02 14.52
N SER A 131 -11.44 -12.09 13.74
CA SER A 131 -11.56 -12.50 12.33
C SER A 131 -11.90 -13.98 12.23
N ARG A 132 -12.75 -14.38 11.28
CA ARG A 132 -13.03 -15.80 11.01
C ARG A 132 -11.90 -16.41 10.18
N ARG A 133 -11.30 -17.52 10.63
CA ARG A 133 -10.26 -18.22 9.86
C ARG A 133 -10.87 -18.92 8.63
N VAL A 134 -10.25 -18.72 7.47
CA VAL A 134 -10.59 -19.40 6.21
C VAL A 134 -9.29 -19.81 5.54
N TYR A 135 -9.24 -20.98 4.93
CA TYR A 135 -8.06 -21.47 4.22
C TYR A 135 -8.22 -21.35 2.71
N ILE A 136 -7.21 -20.81 2.03
CA ILE A 136 -7.11 -20.83 0.58
C ILE A 136 -5.96 -21.74 0.17
N GLU A 137 -6.22 -22.66 -0.75
CA GLU A 137 -5.19 -23.51 -1.32
C GLU A 137 -4.24 -22.70 -2.21
N LYS A 138 -2.95 -22.90 -2.02
CA LYS A 138 -1.90 -22.40 -2.91
C LYS A 138 -1.63 -23.42 -4.01
N ALA A 139 -1.03 -22.96 -5.10
CA ALA A 139 -0.58 -23.82 -6.20
C ALA A 139 0.45 -24.89 -5.78
N ASP A 140 1.15 -24.68 -4.66
CA ASP A 140 2.12 -25.63 -4.08
C ASP A 140 1.46 -26.68 -3.14
N GLY A 141 0.12 -26.69 -3.03
CA GLY A 141 -0.65 -27.58 -2.18
C GLY A 141 -0.68 -27.18 -0.70
N ARG A 142 0.04 -26.14 -0.29
CA ARG A 142 -0.05 -25.60 1.08
C ARG A 142 -1.29 -24.72 1.22
N GLN A 143 -1.81 -24.58 2.43
CA GLN A 143 -2.93 -23.68 2.69
C GLN A 143 -2.45 -22.34 3.26
N ARG A 144 -3.04 -21.25 2.76
CA ARG A 144 -2.85 -19.89 3.29
C ARG A 144 -4.00 -19.57 4.23
N PRO A 145 -3.73 -19.36 5.53
CA PRO A 145 -4.74 -18.93 6.47
C PRO A 145 -5.10 -17.46 6.23
N LEU A 146 -6.38 -17.17 5.98
CA LEU A 146 -6.95 -15.82 5.91
C LEU A 146 -7.86 -15.57 7.11
N GLY A 147 -7.91 -14.32 7.55
CA GLY A 147 -8.86 -13.81 8.52
C GLY A 147 -9.90 -12.93 7.85
N VAL A 148 -11.16 -13.37 7.91
CA VAL A 148 -12.30 -12.61 7.39
C VAL A 148 -12.94 -11.83 8.54
N ALA A 149 -12.77 -10.51 8.52
CA ALA A 149 -13.37 -9.62 9.52
C ALA A 149 -14.91 -9.51 9.36
N ALA A 150 -15.58 -9.14 10.46
CA ALA A 150 -16.99 -8.75 10.46
C ALA A 150 -17.25 -7.58 9.51
N LEU A 151 -18.49 -7.45 9.03
CA LEU A 151 -18.80 -6.44 8.02
C LEU A 151 -18.64 -5.01 8.55
N GLU A 152 -19.12 -4.73 9.76
CA GLU A 152 -18.91 -3.42 10.39
C GLU A 152 -17.42 -3.10 10.58
N ASP A 153 -16.62 -4.10 10.95
CA ASP A 153 -15.17 -3.94 11.09
C ASP A 153 -14.53 -3.56 9.74
N LYS A 154 -14.95 -4.20 8.65
CA LYS A 154 -14.50 -3.85 7.29
C LYS A 154 -14.86 -2.40 6.92
N ILE A 155 -16.07 -1.96 7.26
CA ILE A 155 -16.54 -0.58 6.99
C ILE A 155 -15.67 0.43 7.75
N VAL A 156 -15.48 0.24 9.06
CA VAL A 156 -14.68 1.17 9.89
C VAL A 156 -13.20 1.13 9.47
N GLN A 157 -12.66 -0.05 9.17
CA GLN A 157 -11.29 -0.20 8.66
C GLN A 157 -11.08 0.55 7.35
N GLN A 158 -12.01 0.41 6.40
CA GLN A 158 -11.97 1.11 5.13
C GLN A 158 -12.03 2.63 5.33
N ALA A 159 -12.94 3.13 6.18
CA ALA A 159 -13.05 4.55 6.47
C ALA A 159 -11.76 5.12 7.09
N VAL A 160 -11.19 4.42 8.07
CA VAL A 160 -9.91 4.82 8.69
C VAL A 160 -8.76 4.75 7.68
N ALA A 161 -8.72 3.74 6.81
CA ALA A 161 -7.73 3.65 5.74
C ALA A 161 -7.82 4.86 4.80
N THR A 162 -9.04 5.26 4.41
CA THR A 162 -9.27 6.45 3.56
C THR A 162 -8.74 7.73 4.20
N ILE A 163 -8.94 7.90 5.51
CA ILE A 163 -8.42 9.05 6.28
C ILE A 163 -6.88 9.01 6.32
N LEU A 164 -6.31 7.88 6.70
CA LEU A 164 -4.86 7.73 6.85
C LEU A 164 -4.11 7.84 5.51
N ASN A 165 -4.71 7.40 4.41
CA ASN A 165 -4.16 7.58 3.07
C ASN A 165 -3.99 9.05 2.68
N GLN A 166 -4.77 9.98 3.26
CA GLN A 166 -4.53 11.41 3.03
C GLN A 166 -3.18 11.88 3.57
N ILE A 167 -2.64 11.18 4.57
CA ILE A 167 -1.36 11.51 5.18
C ILE A 167 -0.25 10.71 4.50
N TYR A 168 -0.38 9.38 4.49
CA TYR A 168 0.71 8.50 4.10
C TYR A 168 0.98 8.46 2.60
N GLU A 169 0.01 8.72 1.73
CA GLU A 169 0.31 8.82 0.29
C GLU A 169 1.23 9.98 -0.05
N GLU A 170 1.21 11.05 0.75
CA GLU A 170 2.15 12.15 0.60
C GLU A 170 3.55 11.79 1.11
N ASP A 171 3.67 10.81 2.01
CA ASP A 171 4.94 10.42 2.65
C ASP A 171 5.62 9.23 1.97
N PHE A 172 4.84 8.30 1.40
CA PHE A 172 5.36 7.11 0.75
C PHE A 172 6.23 7.45 -0.45
N LEU A 173 7.36 6.74 -0.56
CA LEU A 173 8.34 6.95 -1.63
C LEU A 173 7.86 6.39 -2.97
N ASP A 174 8.36 6.95 -4.06
CA ASP A 174 7.89 6.64 -5.41
C ASP A 174 8.21 5.22 -5.87
N PHE A 175 9.22 4.57 -5.31
CA PHE A 175 9.54 3.18 -5.63
C PHE A 175 8.66 2.15 -4.92
N SER A 176 7.72 2.59 -4.05
CA SER A 176 6.73 1.71 -3.42
C SER A 176 5.44 1.74 -4.21
N TYR A 177 4.99 0.60 -4.73
CA TYR A 177 3.81 0.51 -5.61
C TYR A 177 2.63 -0.24 -4.99
N GLY A 178 2.90 -1.28 -4.20
CA GLY A 178 1.86 -2.23 -3.77
C GLY A 178 0.74 -1.59 -2.97
N PHE A 179 -0.51 -1.90 -3.32
CA PHE A 179 -1.73 -1.47 -2.62
C PHE A 179 -1.89 0.05 -2.43
N ARG A 180 -1.32 0.87 -3.32
CA ARG A 180 -1.45 2.33 -3.30
C ARG A 180 -2.43 2.83 -4.36
N PRO A 181 -3.24 3.86 -4.07
CA PRO A 181 -4.11 4.47 -5.07
C PRO A 181 -3.33 5.00 -6.28
N GLY A 182 -3.76 4.64 -7.49
CA GLY A 182 -3.13 5.10 -8.74
C GLY A 182 -1.78 4.45 -9.06
N ARG A 183 -1.42 3.34 -8.38
CA ARG A 183 -0.24 2.54 -8.67
C ARG A 183 -0.61 1.08 -8.85
N SER A 184 -0.06 0.45 -9.88
CA SER A 184 -0.36 -0.92 -10.27
C SER A 184 0.88 -1.81 -10.30
N GLN A 185 0.66 -3.12 -10.41
CA GLN A 185 1.75 -4.08 -10.65
C GLN A 185 2.44 -3.82 -12.00
N HIS A 186 1.72 -3.30 -12.99
CA HIS A 186 2.28 -2.99 -14.31
C HIS A 186 3.23 -1.80 -14.22
N ASP A 187 2.93 -0.81 -13.38
CA ASP A 187 3.84 0.32 -13.15
C ASP A 187 5.16 -0.13 -12.52
N ALA A 188 5.09 -1.07 -11.56
CA ALA A 188 6.28 -1.65 -10.93
C ALA A 188 7.13 -2.46 -11.94
N LEU A 189 6.47 -3.27 -12.79
CA LEU A 189 7.15 -4.04 -13.83
C LEU A 189 7.77 -3.14 -14.90
N ASP A 190 7.08 -2.06 -15.29
CA ASP A 190 7.59 -1.06 -16.21
C ASP A 190 8.82 -0.35 -15.64
N ALA A 191 8.77 0.04 -14.36
CA ALA A 191 9.91 0.64 -13.67
C ALA A 191 11.10 -0.32 -13.62
N LEU A 192 10.84 -1.61 -13.33
CA LEU A 192 11.87 -2.65 -13.31
C LEU A 192 12.49 -2.85 -14.70
N SER A 193 11.66 -2.97 -15.72
CA SER A 193 12.10 -3.12 -17.11
C SER A 193 12.97 -1.94 -17.54
N TYR A 194 12.54 -0.71 -17.25
CA TYR A 194 13.32 0.48 -17.52
C TYR A 194 14.66 0.46 -16.77
N ALA A 195 14.65 0.13 -15.47
CA ALA A 195 15.85 0.04 -14.65
C ALA A 195 16.88 -0.94 -15.24
N LEU A 196 16.44 -2.16 -15.55
CA LEU A 196 17.29 -3.22 -16.08
C LEU A 196 17.83 -2.90 -17.48
N LEU A 197 17.07 -2.18 -18.31
CA LEU A 197 17.46 -1.90 -19.70
C LEU A 197 18.24 -0.59 -19.89
N LYS A 198 18.02 0.40 -19.02
CA LYS A 198 18.51 1.77 -19.20
C LYS A 198 19.49 2.23 -18.13
N LYS A 199 19.47 1.63 -16.94
CA LYS A 199 20.42 1.97 -15.86
C LYS A 199 21.59 0.99 -15.85
N LYS A 200 22.61 1.31 -15.06
CA LYS A 200 23.83 0.49 -14.97
C LYS A 200 23.64 -0.70 -14.02
N VAL A 201 22.58 -1.48 -14.17
CA VAL A 201 22.31 -2.63 -13.30
C VAL A 201 23.01 -3.87 -13.84
N ASN A 202 23.89 -4.46 -13.02
CA ASN A 202 24.61 -5.71 -13.32
C ASN A 202 24.30 -6.82 -12.30
N TYR A 203 23.61 -6.50 -11.20
CA TYR A 203 23.22 -7.48 -10.19
C TYR A 203 21.81 -7.14 -9.73
N VAL A 204 20.99 -8.17 -9.55
CA VAL A 204 19.62 -8.03 -9.03
C VAL A 204 19.54 -8.82 -7.73
N LEU A 205 19.06 -8.17 -6.68
CA LEU A 205 18.63 -8.83 -5.46
C LEU A 205 17.10 -8.91 -5.50
N ASP A 206 16.59 -10.13 -5.47
CA ASP A 206 15.17 -10.42 -5.26
C ASP A 206 15.02 -10.83 -3.80
N ALA A 207 14.32 -10.04 -2.99
CA ALA A 207 14.20 -10.25 -1.54
C ALA A 207 12.74 -10.41 -1.10
N ASP A 208 12.48 -11.54 -0.41
CA ASP A 208 11.18 -11.89 0.17
C ASP A 208 11.28 -11.84 1.70
N ILE A 209 10.32 -11.19 2.36
CA ILE A 209 10.24 -11.13 3.82
C ILE A 209 9.44 -12.32 4.33
N ARG A 210 10.05 -13.13 5.20
CA ARG A 210 9.45 -14.36 5.71
C ARG A 210 8.23 -14.06 6.57
N GLY A 211 7.06 -14.48 6.09
CA GLY A 211 5.82 -14.45 6.86
C GLY A 211 5.46 -13.04 7.33
N PHE A 212 5.69 -12.03 6.49
CA PHE A 212 5.58 -10.62 6.87
C PHE A 212 4.25 -10.28 7.58
N PHE A 213 3.11 -10.74 7.05
CA PHE A 213 1.81 -10.47 7.66
C PHE A 213 1.58 -11.20 8.99
N ASP A 214 2.31 -12.29 9.26
CA ASP A 214 2.15 -13.14 10.45
C ASP A 214 3.16 -12.77 11.55
N ASN A 215 4.31 -12.20 11.19
CA ASN A 215 5.43 -11.93 12.10
C ASN A 215 5.59 -10.46 12.49
N ARG A 216 4.79 -9.54 11.95
CA ARG A 216 4.88 -8.10 12.28
C ARG A 216 4.67 -7.83 13.77
N ASP A 217 5.62 -7.10 14.35
CA ASP A 217 5.54 -6.62 15.73
C ASP A 217 4.53 -5.47 15.85
N HIS A 218 3.50 -5.66 16.69
CA HIS A 218 2.45 -4.66 16.89
C HIS A 218 2.96 -3.40 17.57
N CYS A 219 3.92 -3.51 18.48
CA CYS A 219 4.49 -2.35 19.18
C CYS A 219 5.23 -1.46 18.19
N TRP A 220 6.03 -2.04 17.28
CA TRP A 220 6.67 -1.28 16.22
C TRP A 220 5.66 -0.64 15.27
N LEU A 221 4.62 -1.38 14.87
CA LEU A 221 3.59 -0.84 14.00
C LEU A 221 2.90 0.38 14.60
N ILE A 222 2.53 0.33 15.89
CA ILE A 222 1.90 1.47 16.56
C ILE A 222 2.87 2.66 16.61
N LYS A 223 4.14 2.44 16.98
CA LYS A 223 5.17 3.49 16.98
C LYS A 223 5.32 4.14 15.60
N PHE A 224 5.27 3.35 14.54
CA PHE A 224 5.35 3.85 13.17
C PHE A 224 4.12 4.68 12.78
N VAL A 225 2.93 4.27 13.20
CA VAL A 225 1.72 5.09 13.01
C VAL A 225 1.82 6.40 13.80
N GLU A 226 2.36 6.35 15.02
CA GLU A 226 2.54 7.50 15.92
C GLU A 226 3.54 8.56 15.43
N HIS A 227 4.34 8.27 14.39
CA HIS A 227 5.18 9.29 13.75
C HIS A 227 4.35 10.40 13.13
N ARG A 228 3.18 10.07 12.54
CA ARG A 228 2.30 11.05 11.89
C ARG A 228 0.94 11.18 12.57
N VAL A 229 0.47 10.16 13.28
CA VAL A 229 -0.86 10.15 13.90
C VAL A 229 -0.76 10.23 15.41
N ALA A 230 -1.27 11.31 15.99
CA ALA A 230 -1.35 11.49 17.44
C ALA A 230 -2.81 11.52 17.96
N ASP A 231 -3.81 11.22 17.12
CA ASP A 231 -5.20 11.04 17.59
C ASP A 231 -5.32 9.70 18.35
N PRO A 232 -5.49 9.73 19.68
CA PRO A 232 -5.52 8.51 20.49
C PRO A 232 -6.70 7.60 20.15
N ARG A 233 -7.76 8.13 19.55
CA ARG A 233 -8.95 7.36 19.19
C ARG A 233 -8.70 6.52 17.94
N ILE A 234 -7.99 7.06 16.94
CA ILE A 234 -7.57 6.30 15.75
C ILE A 234 -6.57 5.21 16.15
N LEU A 235 -5.56 5.56 16.97
CA LEU A 235 -4.58 4.59 17.47
C LEU A 235 -5.28 3.44 18.23
N ARG A 236 -6.28 3.76 19.06
CA ARG A 236 -7.08 2.76 19.78
C ARG A 236 -7.88 1.85 18.86
N LEU A 237 -8.43 2.35 17.74
CA LEU A 237 -9.12 1.50 16.76
C LEU A 237 -8.14 0.50 16.12
N ILE A 238 -6.95 0.97 15.70
CA ILE A 238 -5.91 0.11 15.14
C ILE A 238 -5.50 -0.97 16.15
N GLN A 239 -5.23 -0.58 17.39
CA GLN A 239 -4.91 -1.53 18.46
C GLN A 239 -6.03 -2.55 18.71
N LYS A 240 -7.31 -2.13 18.67
CA LYS A 240 -8.45 -3.04 18.80
C LYS A 240 -8.45 -4.10 17.69
N TRP A 241 -8.20 -3.72 16.43
CA TRP A 241 -8.15 -4.67 15.32
C TRP A 241 -6.96 -5.64 15.41
N LEU A 242 -5.79 -5.15 15.82
CA LEU A 242 -4.61 -5.99 15.99
C LEU A 242 -4.81 -7.03 17.11
N LYS A 243 -5.52 -6.65 18.19
CA LYS A 243 -5.79 -7.52 19.35
C LYS A 243 -7.06 -8.38 19.25
N ALA A 244 -7.92 -8.14 18.25
CA ALA A 244 -9.20 -8.84 18.15
C ALA A 244 -9.06 -10.37 18.02
N GLY A 245 -7.90 -10.84 17.56
CA GLY A 245 -7.58 -12.26 17.44
C GLY A 245 -8.29 -12.91 16.24
N VAL A 246 -8.25 -14.23 16.22
CA VAL A 246 -8.89 -15.05 15.19
C VAL A 246 -9.77 -16.12 15.84
N MET A 247 -10.91 -16.38 15.23
CA MET A 247 -11.85 -17.44 15.60
C MET A 247 -11.75 -18.58 14.58
N GLU A 248 -11.56 -19.80 15.06
CA GLU A 248 -11.46 -21.01 14.25
C GLU A 248 -12.24 -22.14 14.93
N GLU A 249 -13.21 -22.75 14.23
CA GLU A 249 -14.07 -23.82 14.77
C GLU A 249 -14.71 -23.52 16.15
N GLY A 250 -15.07 -22.26 16.38
CA GLY A 250 -15.66 -21.81 17.65
C GLY A 250 -14.65 -21.61 18.79
N LYS A 251 -13.35 -21.79 18.54
CA LYS A 251 -12.28 -21.49 19.49
C LYS A 251 -11.61 -20.17 19.13
N TRP A 252 -11.53 -19.28 20.12
CA TRP A 252 -10.79 -18.03 19.99
C TRP A 252 -9.30 -18.27 20.25
N SER A 253 -8.45 -17.68 19.40
CA SER A 253 -7.00 -17.66 19.57
C SER A 253 -6.49 -16.22 19.56
N GLU A 254 -5.62 -15.91 20.52
CA GLU A 254 -4.91 -14.64 20.56
C GLU A 254 -3.92 -14.56 19.41
N VAL A 255 -3.85 -13.41 18.74
CA VAL A 255 -2.82 -13.11 17.74
C VAL A 255 -1.78 -12.22 18.43
N GLN A 256 -0.68 -12.83 18.89
CA GLN A 256 0.39 -12.10 19.57
C GLN A 256 1.31 -11.34 18.58
N THR A 257 1.39 -11.79 17.33
CA THR A 257 2.15 -11.14 16.24
C THR A 257 1.37 -11.20 14.94
N GLY A 258 1.59 -10.23 14.05
CA GLY A 258 0.95 -10.19 12.73
C GLY A 258 -0.49 -9.66 12.73
N SER A 259 -1.10 -9.56 11.57
CA SER A 259 -2.50 -9.14 11.42
C SER A 259 -3.28 -10.21 10.67
N PRO A 260 -4.56 -10.47 11.00
CA PRO A 260 -5.38 -11.42 10.25
C PRO A 260 -5.31 -11.08 8.75
N GLN A 261 -4.71 -11.98 7.96
CA GLN A 261 -4.51 -11.77 6.52
C GLN A 261 -5.87 -11.61 5.85
N GLY A 262 -6.14 -10.43 5.28
CA GLY A 262 -7.45 -10.14 4.65
C GLY A 262 -8.30 -9.07 5.36
N SER A 263 -7.79 -8.46 6.44
CA SER A 263 -8.40 -7.22 6.95
C SER A 263 -8.20 -6.07 5.94
N VAL A 264 -9.19 -5.18 5.86
CA VAL A 264 -9.24 -4.14 4.81
C VAL A 264 -8.14 -3.10 4.99
N ILE A 265 -7.79 -2.79 6.24
CA ILE A 265 -6.73 -1.82 6.56
C ILE A 265 -5.32 -2.43 6.54
N SER A 266 -5.19 -3.77 6.53
CA SER A 266 -3.89 -4.46 6.61
C SER A 266 -2.88 -4.00 5.55
N PRO A 267 -3.24 -3.84 4.26
CA PRO A 267 -2.29 -3.39 3.24
C PRO A 267 -1.68 -2.01 3.51
N LEU A 268 -2.48 -1.06 4.02
CA LEU A 268 -1.97 0.26 4.40
C LEU A 268 -1.02 0.15 5.59
N LEU A 269 -1.39 -0.58 6.64
CA LEU A 269 -0.53 -0.77 7.81
C LEU A 269 0.78 -1.49 7.47
N ALA A 270 0.74 -2.43 6.52
CA ALA A 270 1.91 -3.08 5.95
C ALA A 270 2.85 -2.06 5.28
N ASN A 271 2.31 -1.21 4.41
CA ASN A 271 3.08 -0.16 3.75
C ASN A 271 3.66 0.86 4.73
N ILE A 272 2.91 1.27 5.77
CA ILE A 272 3.43 2.14 6.83
C ILE A 272 4.62 1.47 7.52
N TYR A 273 4.50 0.19 7.85
CA TYR A 273 5.58 -0.55 8.50
C TYR A 273 6.85 -0.55 7.65
N LEU A 274 6.74 -0.98 6.39
CA LEU A 274 7.87 -1.08 5.47
C LEU A 274 8.40 0.28 5.05
N HIS A 275 7.58 1.32 5.06
CA HIS A 275 8.05 2.68 4.81
C HIS A 275 9.12 3.09 5.82
N TYR A 276 8.86 2.88 7.12
CA TYR A 276 9.81 3.23 8.16
C TYR A 276 10.91 2.19 8.37
N SER A 277 10.60 0.89 8.27
CA SER A 277 11.59 -0.15 8.49
C SER A 277 12.54 -0.33 7.30
N PHE A 278 12.07 -0.08 6.07
CA PHE A 278 12.79 -0.33 4.82
C PHE A 278 12.92 0.91 3.92
N ASP A 279 11.83 1.51 3.42
CA ASP A 279 11.88 2.51 2.33
C ASP A 279 12.78 3.72 2.68
N LEU A 280 12.56 4.34 3.83
CA LEU A 280 13.36 5.48 4.27
C LEU A 280 14.83 5.11 4.49
N TRP A 281 15.08 3.90 5.01
CA TRP A 281 16.43 3.41 5.24
C TRP A 281 17.17 3.17 3.93
N VAL A 282 16.57 2.46 2.96
CA VAL A 282 17.21 2.17 1.68
C VAL A 282 17.44 3.45 0.88
N ASN A 283 16.52 4.42 0.95
CA ASN A 283 16.70 5.71 0.29
C ASN A 283 17.92 6.48 0.81
N VAL A 284 18.23 6.36 2.10
CA VAL A 284 19.45 6.94 2.70
C VAL A 284 20.67 6.07 2.36
N TRP A 285 20.55 4.75 2.50
CA TRP A 285 21.63 3.79 2.26
C TRP A 285 22.19 3.91 0.84
N ARG A 286 21.32 3.96 -0.18
CA ARG A 286 21.74 4.10 -1.59
C ARG A 286 22.48 5.41 -1.89
N ARG A 287 22.28 6.46 -1.08
CA ARG A 287 22.94 7.77 -1.24
C ARG A 287 24.25 7.87 -0.47
N LYS A 288 24.39 7.14 0.65
CA LYS A 288 25.52 7.29 1.58
C LYS A 288 26.49 6.12 1.61
N CYS A 289 26.02 4.92 1.28
CA CYS A 289 26.79 3.68 1.43
C CYS A 289 27.13 3.04 0.09
N ALA A 290 26.22 3.11 -0.89
CA ALA A 290 26.45 2.56 -2.22
C ALA A 290 27.52 3.34 -2.99
N GLN A 291 28.37 2.62 -3.71
CA GLN A 291 29.38 3.21 -4.59
C GLN A 291 28.83 3.44 -6.01
N GLY A 292 27.96 2.54 -6.46
CA GLY A 292 27.37 2.56 -7.80
C GLY A 292 25.90 2.98 -7.82
N GLU A 293 25.31 2.90 -9.02
CA GLU A 293 23.86 3.11 -9.18
C GLU A 293 23.08 1.97 -8.52
N VAL A 294 22.06 2.35 -7.74
CA VAL A 294 21.14 1.42 -7.06
C VAL A 294 19.70 1.82 -7.38
N VAL A 295 18.93 0.84 -7.87
CA VAL A 295 17.49 0.95 -8.11
C VAL A 295 16.78 0.06 -7.10
N VAL A 296 15.62 0.50 -6.63
CA VAL A 296 14.82 -0.21 -5.64
C VAL A 296 13.39 -0.19 -6.16
N ILE A 297 12.70 -1.32 -6.10
CA ILE A 297 11.29 -1.42 -6.44
C ILE A 297 10.64 -2.28 -5.37
N ARG A 298 9.54 -1.80 -4.79
CA ARG A 298 8.79 -2.54 -3.78
C ARG A 298 7.32 -2.68 -4.18
N TYR A 299 6.83 -3.91 -4.14
CA TYR A 299 5.41 -4.21 -4.26
C TYR A 299 4.95 -4.97 -3.01
N ALA A 300 4.31 -4.25 -2.08
CA ALA A 300 3.97 -4.79 -0.77
C ALA A 300 5.21 -5.29 -0.02
N ASP A 301 5.29 -6.59 0.29
CA ASP A 301 6.42 -7.25 0.94
C ASP A 301 7.50 -7.77 -0.02
N ASP A 302 7.21 -7.85 -1.32
CA ASP A 302 8.18 -8.22 -2.35
C ASP A 302 9.06 -7.01 -2.70
N THR A 303 10.37 -7.16 -2.60
CA THR A 303 11.33 -6.11 -2.99
C THR A 303 12.34 -6.62 -4.01
N ILE A 304 12.65 -5.77 -4.99
CA ILE A 304 13.67 -6.02 -6.00
C ILE A 304 14.63 -4.83 -6.00
N GLU A 305 15.91 -5.10 -5.81
CA GLU A 305 16.96 -4.09 -5.86
C GLU A 305 17.97 -4.40 -6.98
N GLY A 306 18.23 -3.41 -7.84
CA GLY A 306 19.24 -3.49 -8.88
C GLY A 306 20.50 -2.74 -8.47
N PHE A 307 21.68 -3.34 -8.67
CA PHE A 307 22.98 -2.78 -8.31
C PHE A 307 23.93 -2.76 -9.50
N GLN A 308 24.74 -1.71 -9.59
CA GLN A 308 25.85 -1.66 -10.53
C GLN A 308 27.01 -2.56 -10.15
N TYR A 309 27.33 -2.65 -8.85
CA TYR A 309 28.48 -3.40 -8.35
C TYR A 309 28.04 -4.55 -7.44
N GLN A 310 28.74 -5.68 -7.54
CA GLN A 310 28.48 -6.84 -6.69
C GLN A 310 28.69 -6.52 -5.21
N THR A 311 29.73 -5.76 -4.89
CA THR A 311 30.08 -5.38 -3.51
C THR A 311 28.95 -4.58 -2.86
N ASP A 312 28.27 -3.71 -3.61
CA ASP A 312 27.11 -2.98 -3.11
C ASP A 312 25.94 -3.94 -2.82
N ALA A 313 25.69 -4.92 -3.70
CA ALA A 313 24.63 -5.90 -3.49
C ALA A 313 24.88 -6.79 -2.26
N ASP A 314 26.12 -7.25 -2.07
CA ASP A 314 26.50 -8.10 -0.95
C ASP A 314 26.43 -7.31 0.38
N HIS A 315 26.99 -6.10 0.43
CA HIS A 315 26.88 -5.22 1.61
C HIS A 315 25.43 -4.84 1.92
N PHE A 316 24.62 -4.58 0.89
CA PHE A 316 23.21 -4.26 1.06
C PHE A 316 22.47 -5.41 1.72
N LEU A 317 22.65 -6.64 1.22
CA LEU A 317 21.99 -7.83 1.76
C LEU A 317 22.32 -8.05 3.24
N GLU A 318 23.58 -7.90 3.63
CA GLU A 318 24.01 -8.00 5.03
C GLU A 318 23.34 -6.91 5.89
N ASN A 319 23.42 -5.65 5.46
CA ASN A 319 22.84 -4.53 6.19
C ASN A 319 21.30 -4.61 6.25
N LEU A 320 20.66 -5.14 5.20
CA LEU A 320 19.22 -5.35 5.13
C LEU A 320 18.77 -6.38 6.17
N ARG A 321 19.50 -7.49 6.32
CA ARG A 321 19.22 -8.49 7.37
C ARG A 321 19.26 -7.88 8.76
N GLU A 322 20.32 -7.12 9.07
CA GLU A 322 20.43 -6.42 10.35
C GLU A 322 19.33 -5.38 10.55
N ARG A 323 19.00 -4.63 9.48
CA ARG A 323 17.96 -3.60 9.50
C ARG A 323 16.59 -4.20 9.81
N LEU A 324 16.20 -5.26 9.09
CA LEU A 324 14.93 -5.93 9.28
C LEU A 324 14.84 -6.60 10.66
N GLY A 325 15.93 -7.21 11.13
CA GLY A 325 16.00 -7.83 12.45
C GLY A 325 15.70 -6.85 13.60
N LYS A 326 16.09 -5.57 13.48
CA LYS A 326 15.76 -4.52 14.47
C LYS A 326 14.25 -4.28 14.63
N PHE A 327 13.46 -4.65 13.63
CA PHE A 327 12.00 -4.52 13.62
C PHE A 327 11.31 -5.88 13.61
N GLY A 328 11.97 -6.95 14.08
CA GLY A 328 11.36 -8.28 14.16
C GLY A 328 10.98 -8.89 12.81
N LEU A 329 11.64 -8.46 11.73
CA LEU A 329 11.46 -9.01 10.39
C LEU A 329 12.68 -9.85 9.99
N GLU A 330 12.44 -10.89 9.21
CA GLU A 330 13.48 -11.79 8.70
C GLU A 330 13.34 -11.97 7.19
N LEU A 331 14.47 -12.01 6.48
CA LEU A 331 14.49 -12.38 5.07
C LEU A 331 14.30 -13.89 4.90
N HIS A 332 13.62 -14.29 3.84
CA HIS A 332 13.42 -15.69 3.52
C HIS A 332 14.69 -16.27 2.85
N PRO A 333 15.42 -17.20 3.50
CA PRO A 333 16.73 -17.63 3.02
C PRO A 333 16.71 -18.24 1.61
N ASP A 334 15.70 -19.06 1.30
CA ASP A 334 15.63 -19.79 0.01
C ASP A 334 15.02 -18.97 -1.14
N LYS A 335 14.32 -17.88 -0.81
CA LYS A 335 13.65 -17.03 -1.80
C LYS A 335 14.44 -15.77 -2.07
N THR A 336 15.21 -15.28 -1.11
CA THR A 336 16.13 -14.18 -1.35
C THR A 336 17.28 -14.62 -2.23
N ARG A 337 17.41 -14.03 -3.41
CA ARG A 337 18.40 -14.44 -4.42
C ARG A 337 19.14 -13.24 -4.97
N ARG A 338 20.47 -13.36 -5.03
CA ARG A 338 21.33 -12.46 -5.79
C ARG A 338 21.61 -13.08 -7.15
N ILE A 339 21.25 -12.37 -8.20
CA ILE A 339 21.35 -12.81 -9.59
C ILE A 339 22.34 -11.87 -10.30
N GLU A 340 23.36 -12.42 -10.95
CA GLU A 340 24.18 -11.63 -11.88
C GLU A 340 23.36 -11.37 -13.14
N PHE A 341 23.27 -10.10 -13.52
CA PHE A 341 22.44 -9.63 -14.61
C PHE A 341 23.26 -8.77 -15.59
N GLY A 342 22.72 -8.57 -16.79
CA GLY A 342 23.32 -7.70 -17.79
C GLY A 342 23.96 -8.45 -18.96
N ARG A 343 24.42 -7.68 -19.95
CA ARG A 343 24.83 -8.20 -21.27
C ARG A 343 25.96 -9.23 -21.24
N PHE A 344 26.79 -9.21 -20.20
CA PHE A 344 27.98 -10.06 -20.08
C PHE A 344 27.85 -11.10 -18.96
N ALA A 345 26.70 -11.20 -18.27
CA ALA A 345 26.54 -12.08 -17.11
C ALA A 345 26.83 -13.56 -17.46
N GLU A 346 26.27 -14.05 -18.57
CA GLU A 346 26.50 -15.43 -19.02
C GLU A 346 27.99 -15.69 -19.33
N GLN A 347 28.63 -14.78 -20.08
CA GLN A 347 30.05 -14.89 -20.43
C GLN A 347 30.97 -14.80 -19.19
N ASN A 348 30.63 -13.94 -18.22
CA ASN A 348 31.39 -13.79 -16.99
C ASN A 348 31.29 -15.05 -16.12
N ARG A 349 30.10 -15.64 -16.02
CA ARG A 349 29.88 -16.91 -15.31
C ARG A 349 30.61 -18.06 -15.98
N GLU A 350 30.52 -18.18 -17.30
CA GLU A 350 31.27 -19.18 -18.08
C GLU A 350 32.78 -19.09 -17.84
N ARG A 351 33.34 -17.88 -17.81
CA ARG A 351 34.77 -17.66 -17.50
C ARG A 351 35.16 -18.10 -16.08
N ARG A 352 34.22 -18.10 -15.13
CA ARG A 352 34.43 -18.58 -13.75
C ARG A 352 34.08 -20.06 -13.58
N GLY A 353 33.64 -20.75 -14.65
CA GLY A 353 33.18 -22.14 -14.58
C GLY A 353 31.83 -22.32 -13.88
N GLU A 354 31.05 -21.24 -13.76
CA GLU A 354 29.70 -21.25 -13.19
C GLU A 354 28.65 -21.58 -14.29
N GLY A 355 27.50 -22.12 -13.88
CA GLY A 355 26.36 -22.34 -14.77
C GLY A 355 25.70 -21.03 -15.23
N LYS A 356 24.67 -21.13 -16.08
CA LYS A 356 23.92 -19.95 -16.55
C LYS A 356 23.37 -19.11 -15.38
N PRO A 357 23.26 -17.77 -15.55
CA PRO A 357 22.67 -16.82 -14.61
C PRO A 357 21.43 -17.32 -13.85
#